data_AF-A0A1F6P0Z6-F1
#
_entry.id   AF-A0A1F6P0Z6-F1
#
_cell.length_a   1.000
_cell.length_b   1.000
_cell.length_c   1.000
_cell.angle_alpha   90.00
_cell.angle_beta   90.00
_cell.angle_gamma   90.00
#
_symmetry.space_group_name_H-M   'P 1'
#
loop_
_entity.id
_entity.type
_entity.pdbx_description
1 polymer ?
#
loop_
_entity_poly.entity_id
_entity_poly.type
_entity_poly.pdbx_seq_one_letter_code
_entity_poly.pdbx_strand_id
1 'polypeptide(L)' 'MKIKLSPFIAKIILWCNPFSRLKVMCCGYSEDFENFTELVWQDDKYLDFTDQDSYPQFQLWYV' A
#
# COMPACT_ATOMS: atom_id res chain seq x y z
N MET A 1 7.53 -8.15 9.57
CA MET A 1 6.25 -8.12 10.32
C MET A 1 5.16 -7.62 9.39
N LYS A 2 3.96 -8.21 9.40
CA LYS A 2 2.83 -7.82 8.53
C LYS A 2 1.75 -7.15 9.38
N ILE A 3 1.50 -5.86 9.16
CA ILE A 3 0.47 -5.09 9.88
C ILE A 3 -0.60 -4.68 8.87
N LYS A 4 -1.86 -5.02 9.10
CA LYS A 4 -2.96 -4.53 8.25
C LYS A 4 -3.11 -3.02 8.43
N LEU A 5 -3.20 -2.29 7.33
CA LEU A 5 -3.35 -0.84 7.33
C LEU A 5 -4.75 -0.46 6.83
N SER A 6 -5.29 0.63 7.38
CA SER A 6 -6.42 1.30 6.75
C SER A 6 -5.92 2.12 5.56
N PRO A 7 -6.77 2.35 4.53
CA PRO A 7 -6.45 3.19 3.38
C PRO A 7 -5.80 4.54 3.70
N PHE A 8 -6.37 5.24 4.69
CA PHE A 8 -5.87 6.54 5.12
C PHE A 8 -4.46 6.45 5.70
N ILE A 9 -4.22 5.46 6.57
CA ILE A 9 -2.91 5.27 7.19
C ILE A 9 -1.90 4.81 6.13
N ALA A 10 -2.30 3.95 5.19
CA ALA A 10 -1.45 3.51 4.09
C ALA A 10 -0.98 4.69 3.23
N LYS A 11 -1.89 5.62 2.88
CA LYS A 11 -1.54 6.83 2.13
C LYS A 11 -0.62 7.78 2.91
N ILE A 12 -0.87 7.96 4.21
CA ILE A 12 -0.01 8.77 5.08
C ILE A 12 1.39 8.16 5.20
N ILE A 13 1.49 6.85 5.42
CA ILE A 13 2.79 6.16 5.52
C ILE A 13 3.51 6.24 4.19
N LEU A 14 2.83 5.99 3.07
CA LEU A 14 3.42 6.07 1.74
C LEU A 14 3.95 7.47 1.43
N TRP A 15 3.18 8.52 1.79
CA TRP A 15 3.58 9.91 1.61
C TRP A 15 4.76 10.31 2.48
N CYS A 16 4.70 9.96 3.76
CA CYS A 16 5.66 10.41 4.76
C CYS A 16 6.96 9.59 4.72
N ASN A 17 6.94 8.38 4.11
CA ASN A 17 7.92 7.31 4.29
C ASN A 17 9.39 7.80 4.35
N PRO A 18 9.92 8.12 5.55
CA PRO A 18 11.29 8.60 5.70
C PRO A 18 12.26 7.43 5.84
N PHE A 19 11.73 6.20 5.94
CA PHE A 19 12.46 4.99 6.25
C PHE A 19 12.34 4.01 5.08
N SER A 20 13.44 3.81 4.37
CA SER A 20 13.57 2.81 3.29
C SER A 20 13.34 1.36 3.73
N ARG A 21 13.05 1.12 5.02
CA ARG A 21 12.75 -0.20 5.62
C ARG A 21 11.25 -0.48 5.76
N LEU A 22 10.39 0.52 5.57
CA LEU A 22 8.94 0.35 5.61
C LEU A 22 8.40 0.31 4.18
N LYS A 23 7.74 -0.78 3.82
CA LYS A 23 7.09 -0.97 2.53
C LYS A 23 5.59 -1.04 2.71
N VAL A 24 4.85 -0.20 2.00
CA VAL A 24 3.40 -0.30 1.93
C VAL A 24 3.08 -1.27 0.79
N MET A 25 2.36 -2.33 1.09
CA MET A 25 1.93 -3.33 0.13
C MET A 25 0.42 -3.27 -0.07
N CYS A 26 -0.06 -3.51 -1.28
CA CYS A 26 -1.48 -3.56 -1.63
C CYS A 26 -1.81 -4.89 -2.33
N CYS A 27 -2.93 -5.51 -1.97
CA CYS A 27 -3.48 -6.70 -2.62
C CYS A 27 -4.56 -6.28 -3.61
N GLY A 28 -4.62 -6.91 -4.79
CA GLY A 28 -5.56 -6.52 -5.85
C GLY A 28 -5.05 -5.34 -6.69
N TYR A 29 -3.80 -4.93 -6.48
CA TYR A 29 -3.14 -3.91 -7.27
C TYR A 29 -2.49 -4.54 -8.51
N SER A 30 -2.84 -4.06 -9.71
CA SER A 30 -2.47 -4.65 -11.01
C SER A 30 -3.23 -5.97 -11.32
N GLU A 31 -2.89 -6.67 -12.40
CA GLU A 31 -3.47 -7.98 -12.77
C GLU A 31 -3.25 -9.08 -11.71
N ASP A 32 -2.51 -8.77 -10.65
CA ASP A 32 -2.20 -9.63 -9.51
C ASP A 32 -3.25 -9.47 -8.39
N PHE A 33 -4.33 -10.23 -8.49
CA PHE A 33 -5.39 -10.29 -7.47
C PHE A 33 -5.03 -11.14 -6.25
N GLU A 34 -3.97 -11.94 -6.33
CA GLU A 34 -3.55 -12.86 -5.26
C GLU A 34 -2.32 -12.39 -4.49
N ASN A 35 -1.51 -11.50 -5.07
CA ASN A 35 -0.23 -11.07 -4.53
C ASN A 35 -0.28 -9.66 -3.94
N PHE A 36 0.60 -9.41 -2.97
CA PHE A 36 0.82 -8.10 -2.38
C PHE A 36 1.92 -7.38 -3.17
N THR A 37 1.55 -6.28 -3.82
CA THR A 37 2.46 -5.45 -4.62
C THR A 37 2.91 -4.24 -3.81
N GLU A 38 4.19 -3.88 -3.92
CA GLU A 38 4.74 -2.69 -3.26
C GLU A 38 4.19 -1.42 -3.91
N LEU A 39 3.68 -0.51 -3.08
CA LEU A 39 3.32 0.83 -3.49
C LEU A 39 4.50 1.78 -3.26
N VAL A 40 4.73 2.65 -4.22
CA VAL A 40 5.78 3.68 -4.21
C VAL A 40 5.12 5.04 -4.43
N TRP A 41 5.42 6.00 -3.54
CA TRP A 41 4.79 7.33 -3.60
C TRP A 41 4.93 8.02 -4.97
N GLN A 42 6.05 7.82 -5.65
CA GLN A 42 6.31 8.47 -6.95
C GLN A 42 5.30 8.06 -8.02
N ASP A 43 4.94 6.78 -8.05
CA ASP A 43 4.07 6.19 -9.07
C ASP A 43 2.60 6.14 -8.60
N ASP A 44 2.37 5.86 -7.32
CA ASP A 44 1.06 5.48 -6.79
C ASP A 44 0.33 6.59 -6.01
N LYS A 45 0.89 7.81 -5.93
CA LYS A 45 0.27 8.93 -5.18
C LYS A 45 -1.14 9.31 -5.65
N TYR A 46 -1.48 9.00 -6.89
CA TYR A 46 -2.78 9.34 -7.51
C TYR A 46 -3.82 8.23 -7.39
N LEU A 47 -3.49 7.07 -6.84
CA LEU A 47 -4.48 6.02 -6.63
C LEU A 47 -5.52 6.48 -5.61
N ASP A 48 -6.75 5.98 -5.80
CA ASP A 48 -7.82 6.17 -4.84
C ASP A 48 -7.83 5.02 -3.83
N PHE A 49 -7.11 5.18 -2.73
CA PHE A 49 -6.96 4.14 -1.70
C PHE A 49 -8.31 3.80 -1.04
N THR A 50 -9.33 4.65 -1.20
CA THR A 50 -10.67 4.42 -0.64
C THR A 50 -11.54 3.51 -1.49
N ASP A 51 -11.12 3.23 -2.73
CA ASP A 51 -11.75 2.26 -3.61
C ASP A 51 -11.45 0.83 -3.11
N GLN A 52 -12.42 0.25 -2.42
CA GLN A 52 -12.31 -1.10 -1.86
C GLN A 52 -12.47 -2.20 -2.91
N ASP A 53 -13.02 -1.88 -4.09
CA ASP A 53 -13.17 -2.85 -5.18
C ASP A 53 -11.82 -3.07 -5.86
N SER A 54 -11.08 -1.99 -6.12
CA SER A 54 -9.73 -2.06 -6.72
C SER A 54 -8.63 -2.33 -5.68
N TYR A 55 -8.76 -1.83 -4.44
CA TYR A 55 -7.73 -1.94 -3.41
C TYR A 55 -8.28 -2.51 -2.10
N PRO A 56 -8.66 -3.80 -2.08
CA PRO A 56 -9.34 -4.42 -0.96
C PRO A 56 -8.50 -4.49 0.32
N GLN A 57 -7.16 -4.52 0.21
CA GLN A 57 -6.31 -4.71 1.38
C GLN A 57 -4.94 -4.04 1.29
N PHE A 58 -4.57 -3.32 2.35
CA PHE A 58 -3.23 -2.74 2.54
C PHE A 58 -2.49 -3.41 3.70
N GLN A 59 -1.17 -3.56 3.55
CA GLN A 59 -0.28 -4.08 4.58
C GLN A 59 1.00 -3.25 4.69
N LEU A 60 1.54 -3.14 5.90
CA LEU A 60 2.87 -2.64 6.16
C LEU A 60 3.83 -3.81 6.32
N TRP A 61 4.91 -3.80 5.55
CA TRP A 61 6.00 -4.76 5.63
C TRP A 61 7.26 -4.04 6.13
N TYR A 62 7.92 -4.63 7.13
CA TYR A 62 9.24 -4.19 7.59
C TYR A 62 10.30 -5.09 6.95
N VAL A 63 11.29 -4.48 6.30
CA VAL A 63 12.43 -5.15 5.63
C VAL A 63 13.73 -4.82 6.34
#